data_AF-A0A7U9S360-F1
#
_entry.id   AF-A0A7U9S360-F1
#
_cell.length_a   1.000
_cell.length_b   1.000
_cell.length_c   1.000
_cell.angle_alpha   90.00
_cell.angle_beta   90.00
_cell.angle_gamma   90.00
#
_symmetry.space_group_name_H-M   'P 1'
#
loop_
_entity.id
_entity.type
_entity.pdbx_description
1 polymer ?
#
loop_
_entity_poly.entity_id
_entity_poly.type
_entity_poly.pdbx_seq_one_letter_code
_entity_poly.pdbx_strand_id
1 'polypeptide(L)'
;MDINEYIINRLSAILAKADQYRKEQMRMKLRLEEEKKIREDIMELYRIGREINHLCHDMRGKLETLYWLLKKGNYTEAEKNLEQIYEELKKYPALPEETGNEGLNAALINYIPKCTAKGIRFSYVILGKPDWMDSVDMGNLVYNLFSNCLDACIKTNAQAFIEIVVRSDCRNIEIRVENSIAESVLKTNPALNSQKEQKHRHGFGMKTIYRITKKYYGIYDCWEENGRFIQEISLWNEKRYKQ
;
A
#
# COMPACT_ATOMS: atom_id res chain seq x y z
N MET A 1 57.10 -7.21 -30.42
CA MET A 1 55.73 -7.38 -29.89
C MET A 1 55.26 -8.75 -30.32
N ASP A 2 54.99 -9.63 -29.36
CA ASP A 2 54.71 -11.04 -29.62
C ASP A 2 53.33 -11.17 -30.27
N ILE A 3 53.19 -12.00 -31.32
CA ILE A 3 51.93 -12.16 -32.07
C ILE A 3 50.81 -12.62 -31.13
N ASN A 4 51.15 -13.43 -30.13
CA ASN A 4 50.22 -13.87 -29.10
C ASN A 4 49.69 -12.70 -28.25
N GLU A 5 50.55 -11.74 -27.90
CA GLU A 5 50.17 -10.58 -27.10
C GLU A 5 49.20 -9.66 -27.88
N TYR A 6 49.43 -9.50 -29.19
CA TYR A 6 48.50 -8.77 -30.06
C TYR A 6 47.14 -9.47 -30.20
N ILE A 7 47.13 -10.80 -30.35
CA ILE A 7 45.90 -11.59 -30.44
C ILE A 7 45.11 -11.52 -29.13
N ILE A 8 45.77 -11.67 -27.98
CA ILE A 8 45.15 -11.58 -26.65
C ILE A 8 44.50 -10.20 -26.46
N ASN A 9 45.23 -9.12 -26.76
CA ASN A 9 44.69 -7.75 -26.64
C ASN A 9 43.46 -7.51 -27.53
N ARG A 10 43.47 -8.02 -28.77
CA ARG A 10 42.30 -7.97 -29.68
C ARG A 10 41.10 -8.74 -29.13
N LEU A 11 41.32 -9.95 -28.61
CA LEU A 11 40.26 -10.77 -28.02
C LEU A 11 39.66 -10.11 -26.77
N SER A 12 40.49 -9.56 -25.90
CA SER A 12 40.05 -8.81 -24.71
C SER A 12 39.21 -7.58 -25.09
N ALA A 13 39.60 -6.83 -26.12
CA ALA A 13 38.82 -5.70 -26.61
C ALA A 13 37.45 -6.11 -27.18
N ILE A 14 37.38 -7.23 -27.91
CA ILE A 14 36.13 -7.79 -28.44
C ILE A 14 35.21 -8.25 -27.29
N LEU A 15 35.75 -8.95 -26.30
CA LEU A 15 34.99 -9.41 -25.13
C LEU A 15 34.45 -8.23 -24.30
N ALA A 16 35.26 -7.20 -24.07
CA ALA A 16 34.83 -5.99 -23.37
C ALA A 16 33.69 -5.28 -24.11
N LYS A 17 33.77 -5.18 -25.44
CA LYS A 17 32.72 -4.57 -26.27
C LYS A 17 31.43 -5.39 -26.26
N ALA A 18 31.53 -6.72 -26.29
CA ALA A 18 30.38 -7.61 -26.17
C ALA A 18 29.70 -7.52 -24.79
N ASP A 19 30.48 -7.40 -23.71
CA ASP A 19 29.96 -7.25 -22.35
C ASP A 19 29.29 -5.88 -22.14
N GLN A 20 29.85 -4.82 -22.71
CA GLN A 20 29.23 -3.49 -22.73
C GLN A 20 27.88 -3.51 -23.47
N TYR A 21 27.83 -4.14 -24.65
CA TYR A 21 26.59 -4.27 -25.41
C TYR A 21 25.52 -5.08 -24.65
N ARG A 22 25.91 -6.16 -23.96
CA ARG A 22 25.00 -6.91 -23.08
C ARG A 22 24.46 -6.07 -21.93
N LYS A 23 25.29 -5.26 -21.29
CA LYS A 23 24.87 -4.35 -20.20
C LYS A 23 23.90 -3.29 -20.71
N GLU A 24 24.12 -2.72 -21.89
CA GLU A 24 23.20 -1.77 -22.51
C GLU A 24 21.84 -2.40 -22.84
N GLN A 25 21.84 -3.60 -23.42
CA GLN A 25 20.60 -4.36 -23.69
C GLN A 25 19.83 -4.67 -22.40
N MET A 26 20.52 -5.03 -21.32
CA MET A 26 19.89 -5.27 -20.01
C MET A 26 19.28 -3.98 -19.43
N ARG A 27 20.00 -2.85 -19.52
CA ARG A 27 19.49 -1.54 -19.08
C ARG A 27 18.26 -1.12 -19.88
N MET A 28 18.26 -1.35 -21.19
CA MET A 28 17.12 -1.03 -22.06
C MET A 28 15.89 -1.87 -21.69
N LYS A 29 16.07 -3.17 -21.44
CA LYS A 29 14.98 -4.05 -20.97
C LYS A 29 14.39 -3.59 -19.64
N LEU A 30 15.24 -3.24 -18.66
CA LEU A 30 14.80 -2.71 -17.37
C LEU A 30 13.97 -1.44 -17.52
N ARG A 31 14.41 -0.49 -18.36
CA ARG A 31 13.65 0.74 -18.64
C ARG A 31 12.28 0.44 -19.26
N LEU A 32 12.22 -0.48 -20.22
CA LEU A 32 10.96 -0.90 -20.84
C LEU A 32 10.00 -1.53 -19.83
N GLU A 33 10.50 -2.32 -18.89
CA GLU A 33 9.69 -2.90 -17.80
C GLU A 33 9.20 -1.81 -16.84
N GLU A 34 10.04 -0.84 -16.48
CA GLU A 34 9.65 0.31 -15.67
C GLU A 34 8.57 1.16 -16.35
N GLU A 35 8.74 1.48 -17.64
CA GLU A 35 7.76 2.23 -18.43
C GLU A 35 6.44 1.47 -18.55
N LYS A 36 6.49 0.16 -18.76
CA LYS A 36 5.30 -0.69 -18.80
C LYS A 36 4.57 -0.67 -17.46
N LYS A 37 5.30 -0.76 -16.36
CA LYS A 37 4.74 -0.70 -15.01
C LYS A 37 4.09 0.65 -14.72
N ILE A 38 4.79 1.75 -15.00
CA ILE A 38 4.23 3.11 -14.84
C ILE A 38 2.93 3.23 -15.64
N ARG A 39 2.89 2.66 -16.84
CA ARG A 39 1.68 2.65 -17.68
C ARG A 39 0.55 1.82 -17.09
N GLU A 40 0.84 0.65 -16.52
CA GLU A 40 -0.13 -0.20 -15.83
C GLU A 40 -0.69 0.51 -14.58
N ASP A 41 0.17 1.13 -13.78
CA ASP A 41 -0.21 1.92 -12.60
C ASP A 41 -1.09 3.11 -12.99
N ILE A 42 -0.74 3.83 -14.05
CA ILE A 42 -1.55 4.93 -14.59
C ILE A 42 -2.91 4.43 -15.10
N MET A 43 -2.95 3.30 -15.81
CA MET A 43 -4.22 2.72 -16.27
C MET A 43 -5.12 2.31 -15.11
N GLU A 44 -4.56 1.76 -14.04
CA GLU A 44 -5.32 1.41 -12.85
C GLU A 44 -5.85 2.65 -12.13
N LEU A 45 -5.05 3.72 -12.02
CA LEU A 45 -5.51 5.02 -11.52
C LEU A 45 -6.68 5.58 -12.35
N TYR A 46 -6.61 5.49 -13.67
CA TYR A 46 -7.72 5.89 -14.55
C TYR A 46 -8.96 4.99 -14.39
N ARG A 47 -8.79 3.70 -14.12
CA ARG A 47 -9.90 2.78 -13.85
C ARG A 47 -10.60 3.15 -12.55
N ILE A 48 -9.83 3.35 -11.48
CA ILE A 48 -10.33 3.79 -10.17
C ILE A 48 -11.03 5.16 -10.29
N GLY A 49 -10.41 6.12 -10.98
CA GLY A 49 -11.00 7.44 -11.20
C GLY A 49 -12.33 7.39 -11.97
N ARG A 50 -12.46 6.47 -12.94
CA ARG A 50 -13.74 6.24 -13.63
C ARG A 50 -14.79 5.63 -12.71
N GLU A 51 -14.42 4.65 -11.89
CA GLU A 51 -15.34 4.03 -10.92
C GLU A 51 -15.84 5.06 -9.89
N ILE A 52 -14.96 5.94 -9.40
CA ILE A 52 -15.34 7.06 -8.52
C ILE A 52 -16.30 8.02 -9.23
N ASN A 53 -16.02 8.41 -10.47
CA ASN A 53 -16.91 9.29 -11.22
C ASN A 53 -18.29 8.66 -11.46
N HIS A 54 -18.35 7.37 -11.75
CA HIS A 54 -19.61 6.63 -11.86
C HIS A 54 -20.38 6.62 -10.54
N LEU A 55 -19.69 6.34 -9.42
CA LEU A 55 -20.30 6.37 -8.09
C LEU A 55 -20.86 7.77 -7.76
N CYS A 56 -20.09 8.83 -8.01
CA CYS A 56 -20.50 10.21 -7.79
C CYS A 56 -21.72 10.59 -8.66
N HIS A 57 -21.74 10.14 -9.92
CA HIS A 57 -22.87 10.36 -10.82
C HIS A 57 -24.14 9.67 -10.32
N ASP A 58 -24.04 8.40 -9.94
CA ASP A 58 -25.18 7.62 -9.46
C ASP A 58 -25.71 8.16 -8.12
N MET A 59 -24.81 8.57 -7.22
CA MET A 59 -25.16 9.24 -5.96
C MET A 59 -25.86 10.57 -6.20
N ARG A 60 -25.39 11.39 -7.16
CA ARG A 60 -26.04 12.65 -7.51
C ARG A 60 -27.49 12.42 -7.95
N GLY A 61 -27.73 11.45 -8.83
CA GLY A 61 -29.09 11.12 -9.28
C GLY A 61 -30.03 10.68 -8.15
N LYS A 62 -29.52 9.88 -7.20
CA LYS A 62 -30.30 9.45 -6.02
C LYS A 62 -30.61 10.62 -5.09
N LEU A 63 -29.63 11.49 -4.82
CA LEU A 63 -29.83 12.69 -4.01
C LEU A 63 -30.80 13.69 -4.67
N GLU A 64 -30.74 13.86 -5.99
CA GLU A 64 -31.69 14.68 -6.75
C GLU A 64 -33.11 14.12 -6.65
N THR A 65 -33.25 12.79 -6.74
CA THR A 65 -34.54 12.10 -6.57
C THR A 65 -35.08 12.33 -5.17
N LEU A 66 -34.26 12.14 -4.14
CA LEU A 66 -34.62 12.39 -2.74
C LEU A 66 -35.07 13.85 -2.52
N TYR A 67 -34.31 14.81 -3.05
CA TYR A 67 -34.65 16.24 -2.97
C TYR A 67 -36.04 16.54 -3.56
N TRP A 68 -36.35 15.99 -4.73
CA TRP A 68 -37.65 16.19 -5.37
C TRP A 68 -38.81 15.47 -4.67
N LEU A 69 -38.57 14.27 -4.12
CA LEU A 69 -39.57 13.54 -3.34
C LEU A 69 -39.95 14.31 -2.07
N LEU A 70 -38.95 14.87 -1.37
CA LEU A 70 -39.16 15.73 -0.21
C LEU A 70 -39.92 17.01 -0.60
N LYS A 71 -39.54 17.67 -1.70
CA LYS A 71 -40.24 18.88 -2.20
C LYS A 71 -41.70 18.64 -2.57
N LYS A 72 -42.04 17.43 -3.03
CA LYS A 72 -43.42 17.04 -3.38
C LYS A 72 -44.21 16.50 -2.19
N GLY A 73 -43.62 16.42 -0.99
CA GLY A 73 -44.25 15.87 0.21
C GLY A 73 -44.45 14.35 0.16
N ASN A 74 -43.76 13.64 -0.74
CA ASN A 74 -43.88 12.19 -0.89
C ASN A 74 -42.90 11.47 0.06
N TYR A 75 -43.17 11.56 1.35
CA TYR A 75 -42.24 11.15 2.40
C TYR A 75 -41.98 9.64 2.42
N THR A 76 -42.98 8.81 2.12
CA THR A 76 -42.83 7.34 2.10
C THR A 76 -41.82 6.87 1.05
N GLU A 77 -41.89 7.44 -0.16
CA GLU A 77 -40.94 7.09 -1.22
C GLU A 77 -39.55 7.71 -0.96
N ALA A 78 -39.50 8.88 -0.31
CA ALA A 78 -38.26 9.51 0.13
C ALA A 78 -37.51 8.66 1.17
N GLU A 79 -38.23 8.11 2.14
CA GLU A 79 -37.69 7.23 3.18
C GLU A 79 -37.09 5.95 2.56
N LYS A 80 -37.82 5.32 1.63
CA LYS A 80 -37.33 4.15 0.89
C LYS A 80 -36.08 4.45 0.05
N ASN A 81 -36.02 5.62 -0.57
CA ASN A 81 -34.85 6.05 -1.34
C ASN A 81 -33.64 6.30 -0.42
N LEU A 82 -33.86 6.94 0.73
CA LEU A 82 -32.85 7.15 1.75
C LEU A 82 -32.30 5.83 2.30
N GLU A 83 -33.18 4.86 2.55
CA GLU A 83 -32.79 3.53 3.03
C GLU A 83 -31.93 2.78 1.99
N GLN A 84 -32.24 2.91 0.70
CA GLN A 84 -31.38 2.38 -0.38
C GLN A 84 -30.00 3.04 -0.43
N ILE A 85 -29.92 4.37 -0.30
CA ILE A 85 -28.64 5.09 -0.24
C ILE A 85 -27.85 4.62 0.99
N TYR A 86 -28.51 4.49 2.13
CA TYR A 86 -27.90 4.06 3.39
C TYR A 86 -27.36 2.63 3.33
N GLU A 87 -28.14 1.68 2.77
CA GLU A 87 -27.71 0.29 2.60
C GLU A 87 -26.62 0.12 1.54
N GLU A 88 -26.57 0.96 0.51
CA GLU A 88 -25.44 0.98 -0.42
C GLU A 88 -24.18 1.56 0.23
N LEU A 89 -24.29 2.65 0.97
CA LEU A 89 -23.15 3.23 1.69
C LEU A 89 -22.62 2.30 2.77
N LYS A 90 -23.46 1.47 3.40
CA LYS A 90 -23.00 0.39 4.31
C LYS A 90 -22.16 -0.67 3.64
N LYS A 91 -22.41 -0.97 2.36
CA LYS A 91 -21.65 -1.98 1.59
C LYS A 91 -20.27 -1.47 1.20
N TYR A 92 -20.10 -0.15 1.11
CA TYR A 92 -18.80 0.44 1.04
C TYR A 92 -18.23 0.52 2.46
N PRO A 93 -17.16 -0.21 2.78
CA PRO A 93 -16.40 0.11 3.99
C PRO A 93 -16.06 1.60 3.92
N ALA A 94 -16.38 2.34 4.99
CA ALA A 94 -16.28 3.80 5.05
C ALA A 94 -15.05 4.27 4.28
N LEU A 95 -15.25 5.08 3.24
CA LEU A 95 -14.13 5.73 2.57
C LEU A 95 -13.30 6.40 3.68
N PRO A 96 -11.98 6.21 3.71
CA PRO A 96 -11.15 6.83 4.71
C PRO A 96 -11.45 8.32 4.75
N GLU A 97 -11.80 8.85 5.92
CA GLU A 97 -11.77 10.29 6.12
C GLU A 97 -10.38 10.81 5.72
N GLU A 98 -10.34 12.00 5.13
CA GLU A 98 -9.09 12.61 4.67
C GLU A 98 -8.06 12.65 5.79
N THR A 99 -7.05 11.77 5.70
CA THR A 99 -6.11 11.53 6.81
C THR A 99 -5.10 12.66 6.95
N GLY A 100 -5.03 13.57 5.96
CA GLY A 100 -3.97 14.57 5.83
C GLY A 100 -2.72 14.04 5.13
N ASN A 101 -2.72 12.77 4.69
CA ASN A 101 -1.66 12.18 3.88
C ASN A 101 -2.23 11.34 2.74
N GLU A 102 -2.03 11.81 1.50
CA GLU A 102 -2.58 11.17 0.29
C GLU A 102 -2.08 9.72 0.11
N GLY A 103 -0.86 9.42 0.56
CA GLY A 103 -0.30 8.08 0.51
C GLY A 103 -1.02 7.11 1.44
N LEU A 104 -1.33 7.54 2.65
CA LEU A 104 -2.13 6.77 3.60
C LEU A 104 -3.55 6.55 3.08
N ASN A 105 -4.19 7.61 2.54
CA ASN A 105 -5.51 7.50 1.92
C ASN A 105 -5.51 6.47 0.79
N ALA A 106 -4.55 6.56 -0.13
CA ALA A 106 -4.45 5.66 -1.27
C ALA A 106 -4.23 4.20 -0.81
N ALA A 107 -3.42 3.98 0.22
CA ALA A 107 -3.19 2.64 0.76
C ALA A 107 -4.48 2.06 1.37
N LEU A 108 -5.22 2.85 2.15
CA LEU A 108 -6.49 2.44 2.75
C LEU A 108 -7.55 2.16 1.68
N ILE A 109 -7.76 3.08 0.73
CA ILE A 109 -8.68 2.91 -0.41
C ILE A 109 -8.39 1.62 -1.19
N ASN A 110 -7.11 1.26 -1.31
CA ASN A 110 -6.69 0.06 -2.03
C ASN A 110 -6.90 -1.24 -1.23
N TYR A 111 -6.58 -1.23 0.07
CA TYR A 111 -6.58 -2.46 0.88
C TYR A 111 -7.91 -2.79 1.53
N ILE A 112 -8.71 -1.78 1.86
CA ILE A 112 -10.03 -1.97 2.47
C ILE A 112 -10.90 -2.91 1.59
N PRO A 113 -11.12 -2.64 0.28
CA PRO A 113 -11.92 -3.53 -0.57
C PRO A 113 -11.30 -4.93 -0.74
N LYS A 114 -9.97 -5.03 -0.77
CA LYS A 114 -9.25 -6.32 -0.88
C LYS A 114 -9.47 -7.19 0.35
N CYS A 115 -9.49 -6.60 1.53
CA CYS A 115 -9.76 -7.30 2.78
C CYS A 115 -11.22 -7.76 2.81
N THR A 116 -12.15 -6.86 2.49
CA THR A 116 -13.59 -7.17 2.42
C THR A 116 -13.87 -8.33 1.46
N ALA A 117 -13.30 -8.30 0.24
CA ALA A 117 -13.50 -9.34 -0.76
C ALA A 117 -12.97 -10.73 -0.32
N LYS A 118 -12.05 -10.77 0.65
CA LYS A 118 -11.47 -11.99 1.21
C LYS A 118 -12.07 -12.39 2.56
N GLY A 119 -13.12 -11.69 3.02
CA GLY A 119 -13.74 -11.94 4.32
C GLY A 119 -12.85 -11.58 5.52
N ILE A 120 -11.85 -10.73 5.31
CA ILE A 120 -10.94 -10.26 6.37
C ILE A 120 -11.53 -9.00 6.98
N ARG A 121 -11.76 -9.01 8.29
CA ARG A 121 -12.24 -7.84 9.03
C ARG A 121 -11.13 -6.79 9.09
N PHE A 122 -11.39 -5.59 8.60
CA PHE A 122 -10.42 -4.51 8.56
C PHE A 122 -10.90 -3.34 9.44
N SER A 123 -10.04 -2.85 10.32
CA SER A 123 -10.30 -1.66 11.14
C SER A 123 -9.11 -0.71 11.07
N TYR A 124 -9.39 0.60 11.12
CA TYR A 124 -8.35 1.62 11.18
C TYR A 124 -8.72 2.73 12.15
N VAL A 125 -7.73 3.29 12.82
CA VAL A 125 -7.84 4.46 13.70
C VAL A 125 -6.72 5.42 13.35
N ILE A 126 -7.06 6.68 13.12
CA ILE A 126 -6.09 7.72 12.79
C ILE A 126 -6.30 8.88 13.76
N LEU A 127 -5.27 9.15 14.55
CA LEU A 127 -5.27 10.20 15.57
C LEU A 127 -4.25 11.26 15.15
N GLY A 128 -4.75 12.45 14.78
CA GLY A 128 -3.93 13.54 14.25
C GLY A 128 -3.72 13.47 12.74
N LYS A 129 -2.78 14.27 12.21
CA LYS A 129 -2.51 14.40 10.77
C LYS A 129 -1.03 14.12 10.48
N PRO A 130 -0.69 13.03 9.77
CA PRO A 130 0.68 12.71 9.36
C PRO A 130 1.08 13.47 8.08
N ASP A 131 0.82 14.77 8.05
CA ASP A 131 1.00 15.65 6.87
C ASP A 131 2.47 16.04 6.62
N TRP A 132 3.33 15.91 7.63
CA TRP A 132 4.75 16.22 7.52
C TRP A 132 5.58 15.11 6.87
N MET A 133 5.05 13.89 6.80
CA MET A 133 5.69 12.77 6.11
C MET A 133 5.35 12.79 4.62
N ASP A 134 6.34 12.52 3.77
CA ASP A 134 6.12 12.44 2.33
C ASP A 134 5.06 11.36 1.98
N SER A 135 4.08 11.73 1.14
CA SER A 135 2.98 10.85 0.75
C SER A 135 3.46 9.57 0.05
N VAL A 136 4.53 9.63 -0.75
CA VAL A 136 5.05 8.45 -1.44
C VAL A 136 5.70 7.50 -0.43
N ASP A 137 6.44 8.02 0.53
CA ASP A 137 7.00 7.18 1.60
C ASP A 137 5.91 6.59 2.50
N MET A 138 4.92 7.39 2.93
CA MET A 138 3.81 6.90 3.75
C MET A 138 3.04 5.79 3.04
N GLY A 139 2.66 6.01 1.78
CA GLY A 139 1.96 5.02 0.97
C GLY A 139 2.77 3.73 0.81
N ASN A 140 4.07 3.85 0.53
CA ASN A 140 4.97 2.69 0.44
C ASN A 140 5.10 1.94 1.77
N LEU A 141 5.20 2.65 2.89
CA LEU A 141 5.34 2.05 4.21
C LEU A 141 4.10 1.23 4.57
N VAL A 142 2.92 1.86 4.47
CA VAL A 142 1.63 1.26 4.79
C VAL A 142 1.30 0.12 3.83
N TYR A 143 1.60 0.26 2.53
CA TYR A 143 1.45 -0.82 1.55
C TYR A 143 2.25 -2.08 1.94
N ASN A 144 3.50 -1.92 2.38
CA ASN A 144 4.33 -3.06 2.76
C ASN A 144 3.82 -3.71 4.06
N LEU A 145 3.37 -2.91 5.03
CA LEU A 145 2.75 -3.42 6.25
C LEU A 145 1.47 -4.21 5.92
N PHE A 146 0.56 -3.65 5.14
CA PHE A 146 -0.68 -4.32 4.75
C PHE A 146 -0.45 -5.55 3.87
N SER A 147 0.54 -5.53 2.98
CA SER A 147 0.91 -6.72 2.22
C SER A 147 1.32 -7.86 3.14
N ASN A 148 2.12 -7.59 4.18
CA ASN A 148 2.54 -8.60 5.15
C ASN A 148 1.33 -9.17 5.90
N CYS A 149 0.43 -8.29 6.34
CA CYS A 149 -0.78 -8.69 7.05
C CYS A 149 -1.72 -9.52 6.18
N LEU A 150 -1.93 -9.12 4.92
CA LEU A 150 -2.80 -9.83 3.98
C LEU A 150 -2.26 -11.23 3.67
N ASP A 151 -0.95 -11.37 3.45
CA ASP A 151 -0.30 -12.66 3.17
C ASP A 151 -0.42 -13.63 4.36
N ALA A 152 -0.37 -13.12 5.60
CA ALA A 152 -0.56 -13.90 6.81
C ALA A 152 -2.04 -14.28 7.04
N CYS A 153 -2.96 -13.33 6.84
CA CYS A 153 -4.39 -13.55 7.03
C CYS A 153 -4.98 -14.56 6.03
N ILE A 154 -4.50 -14.60 4.77
CA ILE A 154 -4.97 -15.56 3.76
C ILE A 154 -4.69 -17.01 4.18
N LYS A 155 -3.67 -17.26 4.99
CA LYS A 155 -3.32 -18.60 5.48
C LYS A 155 -4.14 -19.03 6.70
N THR A 156 -5.04 -18.17 7.18
CA THR A 156 -5.81 -18.39 8.40
C THR A 156 -7.21 -18.91 8.12
N ASN A 157 -7.59 -20.02 8.77
CA ASN A 157 -8.94 -20.62 8.67
C ASN A 157 -9.95 -20.05 9.69
N ALA A 158 -9.51 -19.13 10.55
CA ALA A 158 -10.32 -18.47 11.58
C ALA A 158 -10.83 -17.09 11.12
N GLN A 159 -11.50 -16.34 12.02
CA GLN A 159 -11.92 -14.95 11.77
C GLN A 159 -10.71 -14.02 11.58
N ALA A 160 -10.21 -13.96 10.35
CA ALA A 160 -9.05 -13.16 10.01
C ALA A 160 -9.33 -11.66 10.16
N PHE A 161 -8.37 -10.92 10.70
CA PHE A 161 -8.49 -9.47 10.86
C PHE A 161 -7.17 -8.74 10.63
N ILE A 162 -7.28 -7.46 10.28
CA ILE A 162 -6.18 -6.50 10.19
C ILE A 162 -6.65 -5.21 10.87
N GLU A 163 -5.86 -4.72 11.82
CA GLU A 163 -6.10 -3.44 12.49
C GLU A 163 -4.89 -2.54 12.31
N ILE A 164 -5.12 -1.26 12.03
CA ILE A 164 -4.08 -0.24 11.98
C ILE A 164 -4.43 0.94 12.88
N VAL A 165 -3.46 1.38 13.67
CA VAL A 165 -3.53 2.60 14.44
C VAL A 165 -2.39 3.51 13.99
N VAL A 166 -2.73 4.68 13.48
CA VAL A 166 -1.79 5.75 13.18
C VAL A 166 -2.00 6.85 14.20
N ARG A 167 -0.95 7.21 14.94
CA ARG A 167 -0.92 8.40 15.79
C ARG A 167 0.10 9.36 15.23
N SER A 168 -0.27 10.62 15.11
CA SER A 168 0.62 11.65 14.61
C SER A 168 0.44 12.95 15.34
N ASP A 169 1.56 13.54 15.73
CA ASP A 169 1.65 14.95 16.07
C ASP A 169 2.74 15.63 15.22
N CYS A 170 3.06 16.88 15.55
CA CYS A 170 4.06 17.65 14.81
C CYS A 170 5.52 17.15 14.95
N ARG A 171 5.79 16.24 15.88
CA ARG A 171 7.12 15.71 16.24
C ARG A 171 7.31 14.26 15.83
N ASN A 172 6.26 13.43 15.93
CA ASN A 172 6.35 12.01 15.66
C ASN A 172 5.13 11.45 14.90
N ILE A 173 5.35 10.28 14.31
CA ILE A 173 4.31 9.41 13.74
C ILE A 173 4.56 8.02 14.32
N GLU A 174 3.54 7.45 14.94
CA GLU A 174 3.51 6.06 15.39
C GLU A 174 2.51 5.29 14.51
N ILE A 175 2.95 4.19 13.91
CA ILE A 175 2.12 3.30 13.11
C ILE A 175 2.19 1.92 13.74
N ARG A 176 1.06 1.43 14.23
CA ARG A 176 0.91 0.08 14.75
C ARG A 176 -0.04 -0.69 13.86
N VAL A 177 0.38 -1.85 13.38
CA VAL A 177 -0.45 -2.77 12.59
C VAL A 177 -0.47 -4.13 13.25
N GLU A 178 -1.68 -4.67 13.44
CA GLU A 178 -1.94 -5.96 14.05
C GLU A 178 -2.71 -6.83 13.06
N ASN A 179 -2.35 -8.10 12.94
CA ASN A 179 -3.14 -9.06 12.18
C ASN A 179 -3.18 -10.44 12.86
N SER A 180 -4.28 -11.16 12.63
CA SER A 180 -4.40 -12.56 13.03
C SER A 180 -3.39 -13.45 12.29
N ILE A 181 -2.85 -14.44 12.98
CA ILE A 181 -1.98 -15.47 12.40
C ILE A 181 -2.45 -16.87 12.79
N ALA A 182 -2.42 -17.82 11.86
CA ALA A 182 -2.72 -19.23 12.15
C ALA A 182 -1.55 -19.95 12.84
N GLU A 183 -0.32 -19.57 12.49
CA GLU A 183 0.91 -20.13 12.99
C GLU A 183 1.94 -19.01 13.18
N SER A 184 2.96 -19.25 14.00
CA SER A 184 4.01 -18.28 14.26
C SER A 184 4.76 -17.90 12.97
N VAL A 185 4.69 -16.61 12.63
CA VAL A 185 5.40 -15.97 11.51
C VAL A 185 6.88 -15.87 11.84
N LEU A 186 7.25 -15.49 13.05
CA LEU A 186 8.63 -15.32 13.49
C LEU A 186 9.37 -16.66 13.65
N LYS A 187 8.66 -17.73 14.02
CA LYS A 187 9.26 -19.08 14.04
C LYS A 187 9.54 -19.61 12.64
N THR A 188 8.63 -19.36 11.69
CA THR A 188 8.74 -19.88 10.31
C THR A 188 9.54 -18.97 9.38
N ASN A 189 9.63 -17.69 9.70
CA ASN A 189 10.28 -16.65 8.91
C ASN A 189 10.90 -15.55 9.81
N PRO A 190 11.93 -15.87 10.62
CA PRO A 190 12.51 -14.94 11.60
C PRO A 190 13.12 -13.69 10.96
N ALA A 191 13.52 -13.77 9.69
CA ALA A 191 14.06 -12.64 8.93
C ALA A 191 12.99 -11.84 8.17
N LEU A 192 11.71 -12.21 8.30
CA LEU A 192 10.58 -11.58 7.60
C LEU A 192 10.81 -11.46 6.08
N ASN A 193 11.43 -12.47 5.48
CA ASN A 193 11.67 -12.50 4.04
C ASN A 193 10.33 -12.61 3.30
N SER A 194 10.14 -11.80 2.26
CA SER A 194 8.95 -11.89 1.41
C SER A 194 8.83 -13.30 0.82
N GLN A 195 7.73 -14.00 1.11
CA GLN A 195 7.48 -15.37 0.66
C GLN A 195 6.83 -15.45 -0.74
N LYS A 196 6.71 -14.32 -1.46
CA LYS A 196 6.14 -14.31 -2.81
C LYS A 196 7.07 -15.08 -3.76
N GLU A 197 6.55 -16.14 -4.41
CA GLU A 197 7.28 -16.98 -5.38
C GLU A 197 7.92 -16.17 -6.53
N GLN A 198 7.47 -14.94 -6.75
CA GLN A 198 8.08 -13.99 -7.68
C GLN A 198 9.25 -13.23 -7.03
N LYS A 199 10.31 -13.96 -6.64
CA LYS A 199 11.57 -13.41 -6.10
C LYS A 199 12.25 -12.37 -7.02
N HIS A 200 11.94 -12.38 -8.32
CA HIS A 200 12.48 -11.42 -9.28
C HIS A 200 11.72 -10.10 -9.37
N ARG A 201 10.53 -9.97 -8.78
CA ARG A 201 9.70 -8.76 -8.95
C ARG A 201 9.58 -7.89 -7.71
N HIS A 202 9.44 -8.41 -6.49
CA HIS A 202 9.25 -7.55 -5.29
C HIS A 202 9.74 -8.17 -3.95
N GLY A 203 10.98 -8.68 -3.90
CA GLY A 203 11.63 -9.14 -2.65
C GLY A 203 12.16 -8.02 -1.73
N PHE A 204 11.48 -6.87 -1.64
CA PHE A 204 11.99 -5.65 -1.00
C PHE A 204 11.15 -5.13 0.17
N GLY A 205 10.06 -5.79 0.59
CA GLY A 205 9.12 -5.21 1.55
C GLY A 205 9.76 -4.73 2.86
N MET A 206 10.48 -5.62 3.54
CA MET A 206 11.25 -5.25 4.73
C MET A 206 12.38 -4.25 4.44
N LYS A 207 13.03 -4.33 3.27
CA LYS A 207 14.05 -3.34 2.88
C LYS A 207 13.46 -1.94 2.74
N THR A 208 12.24 -1.83 2.22
CA THR A 208 11.51 -0.56 2.10
C THR A 208 11.13 -0.04 3.48
N ILE A 209 10.60 -0.90 4.36
CA ILE A 209 10.28 -0.53 5.76
C ILE A 209 11.55 0.01 6.43
N TYR A 210 12.64 -0.76 6.49
CA TYR A 210 13.89 -0.33 7.12
C TYR A 210 14.47 0.95 6.51
N ARG A 211 14.43 1.09 5.17
CA ARG A 211 14.91 2.30 4.49
C ARG A 211 14.11 3.54 4.88
N ILE A 212 12.78 3.44 4.88
CA ILE A 212 11.90 4.56 5.22
C ILE A 212 12.01 4.88 6.71
N THR A 213 11.97 3.87 7.57
CA THR A 213 12.20 4.02 9.01
C THR A 213 13.51 4.77 9.26
N LYS A 214 14.62 4.36 8.63
CA LYS A 214 15.91 5.05 8.75
C LYS A 214 15.90 6.47 8.19
N LYS A 215 15.19 6.74 7.08
CA LYS A 215 15.05 8.08 6.49
C LYS A 215 14.40 9.07 7.45
N TYR A 216 13.46 8.60 8.27
CA TYR A 216 12.74 9.41 9.27
C TYR A 216 13.25 9.14 10.69
N TYR A 217 14.51 8.73 10.83
CA TYR A 217 15.21 8.49 12.10
C TYR A 217 14.52 7.51 13.06
N GLY A 218 13.58 6.73 12.52
CA GLY A 218 12.66 5.91 13.26
C GLY A 218 13.23 4.59 13.77
N ILE A 219 12.35 3.86 14.44
CA ILE A 219 12.53 2.47 14.85
C ILE A 219 11.37 1.62 14.34
N TYR A 220 11.67 0.36 14.03
CA TYR A 220 10.70 -0.66 13.65
C TYR A 220 10.88 -1.83 14.60
N ASP A 221 9.78 -2.25 15.21
CA ASP A 221 9.72 -3.44 16.06
C ASP A 221 8.56 -4.35 15.61
N CYS A 222 8.70 -5.64 15.90
CA CYS A 222 7.64 -6.61 15.65
C CYS A 222 7.70 -7.76 16.66
N TRP A 223 6.54 -8.29 17.02
CA TRP A 223 6.42 -9.41 17.94
C TRP A 223 5.11 -10.18 17.71
N GLU A 224 4.98 -11.31 18.40
CA GLU A 224 3.76 -12.11 18.39
C GLU A 224 3.14 -12.13 19.78
N GLU A 225 1.82 -11.98 19.85
CA GLU A 225 1.08 -12.05 21.11
C GLU A 225 -0.33 -12.59 20.88
N ASN A 226 -0.71 -13.63 21.62
CA ASN A 226 -2.09 -14.18 21.63
C ASN A 226 -2.63 -14.55 20.23
N GLY A 227 -1.81 -15.16 19.36
CA GLY A 227 -2.22 -15.54 18.01
C GLY A 227 -2.26 -14.38 17.01
N ARG A 228 -1.50 -13.31 17.30
CA ARG A 228 -1.48 -12.08 16.53
C ARG A 228 -0.04 -11.69 16.23
N PHE A 229 0.18 -11.16 15.05
CA PHE A 229 1.45 -10.56 14.67
C PHE A 229 1.30 -9.04 14.71
N ILE A 230 2.19 -8.38 15.44
CA ILE A 230 2.16 -6.95 15.67
C ILE A 230 3.44 -6.35 15.09
N GLN A 231 3.26 -5.29 14.30
CA GLN A 231 4.33 -4.47 13.74
C GLN A 231 4.14 -3.05 14.22
N GLU A 232 5.19 -2.43 14.74
CA GLU A 232 5.16 -1.07 15.27
C GLU A 232 6.31 -0.25 14.68
N ILE A 233 5.98 0.97 14.24
CA ILE A 233 6.92 1.92 13.66
C ILE A 233 6.77 3.24 14.38
N SER A 234 7.87 3.78 14.89
CA SER A 234 7.94 5.15 15.39
C SER A 234 8.87 5.95 14.49
N LEU A 235 8.42 7.10 13.98
CA LEU A 235 9.16 8.00 13.11
C LEU A 235 9.23 9.40 13.73
N TRP A 236 10.33 10.12 13.50
CA TRP A 236 10.54 11.47 14.05
C TRP A 236 10.80 12.53 12.97
N ASN A 237 10.22 13.72 13.19
CA ASN A 237 10.40 14.85 12.30
C ASN A 237 11.65 15.67 12.67
N GLU A 238 12.75 15.45 11.94
CA GLU A 238 14.04 16.10 12.22
C GLU A 238 13.99 17.64 12.13
N LYS A 239 13.09 18.20 11.30
CA LYS A 239 13.02 19.66 11.06
C LYS A 239 12.68 20.48 12.30
N ARG A 240 12.22 19.84 13.39
CA ARG A 240 11.84 20.51 14.65
C ARG A 240 12.57 20.03 15.90
N TYR A 241 13.49 19.06 15.79
CA TYR A 241 14.37 18.67 16.90
C TYR A 241 15.61 19.57 17.03
N LYS A 242 15.88 20.42 16.05
CA LYS A 242 17.00 21.37 16.02
C LYS A 242 16.57 22.84 16.25
N GLN A 243 15.38 23.07 16.79
CA GLN A 243 14.90 24.40 17.25
C GLN A 243 14.81 24.42 18.77
#